data_AF-A0A0H4P7H3-F1
#
_entry.id   AF-A0A0H4P7H3-F1
#
_cell.length_a   1.000
_cell.length_b   1.000
_cell.length_c   1.000
_cell.angle_alpha   90.00
_cell.angle_beta   90.00
_cell.angle_gamma   90.00
#
_symmetry.space_group_name_H-M   'P 1'
#
loop_
_entity.id
_entity.type
_entity.pdbx_description
1 polymer ?
#
loop_
_entity_poly.entity_id
_entity_poly.type
_entity_poly.pdbx_seq_one_letter_code
_entity_poly.pdbx_strand_id
1 'polypeptide(L)' 'MMASKTKAIMQVHLDQRNNGNIGEDLLEYAETLSEALGMDTLKIQQEMQSGDLNNLITTFNSYFGDYIELLDSDHAIGL' A
#
# COMPACT_ATOMS: atom_id res chain seq x y z
N MET A 1 -27.00 -9.80 -12.58
CA MET A 1 -26.21 -8.60 -12.25
C MET A 1 -24.93 -9.07 -11.60
N MET A 2 -23.78 -8.87 -12.24
CA MET A 2 -22.48 -9.09 -11.59
C MET A 2 -22.19 -7.84 -10.75
N ALA A 3 -22.07 -7.98 -9.44
CA ALA A 3 -21.47 -6.92 -8.64
C ALA A 3 -20.01 -6.81 -9.09
N SER A 4 -19.68 -5.78 -9.86
CA SER A 4 -18.29 -5.40 -10.07
C SER A 4 -17.77 -5.02 -8.68
N LYS A 5 -16.87 -5.82 -8.10
CA LYS A 5 -16.16 -5.44 -6.88
C LYS A 5 -15.33 -4.21 -7.24
N THR A 6 -15.89 -3.03 -7.01
CA THR A 6 -15.16 -1.77 -7.18
C THR A 6 -14.01 -1.80 -6.19
N LYS A 7 -12.76 -1.88 -6.68
CA LYS A 7 -11.59 -1.71 -5.82
C LYS A 7 -11.67 -0.34 -5.17
N ALA A 8 -11.38 -0.28 -3.87
CA ALA A 8 -11.23 1.00 -3.21
C ALA A 8 -9.89 1.59 -3.70
N ILE A 9 -9.95 2.68 -4.45
CA ILE A 9 -8.75 3.35 -4.94
C ILE A 9 -8.26 4.25 -3.82
N MET A 10 -7.25 3.81 -3.08
CA MET A 10 -6.54 4.65 -2.12
C MET A 10 -5.34 5.29 -2.82
N GLN A 11 -5.40 6.60 -3.06
CA GLN A 11 -4.28 7.34 -3.65
C GLN A 11 -3.29 7.71 -2.56
N VAL A 12 -2.17 7.00 -2.50
CA VAL A 12 -1.06 7.36 -1.60
C VAL A 12 -0.15 8.33 -2.35
N HIS A 13 -0.11 9.59 -1.93
CA HIS A 13 0.78 10.60 -2.51
C HIS A 13 2.21 10.36 -2.04
N LEU A 14 3.07 9.88 -2.93
CA LEU A 14 4.49 9.74 -2.69
C LEU A 14 5.19 11.04 -3.12
N ASP A 15 5.25 12.06 -2.27
CA ASP A 15 6.02 13.27 -2.58
C ASP A 15 7.53 13.01 -2.43
N GLN A 16 8.18 12.60 -3.52
CA GLN A 16 9.61 12.27 -3.56
C GLN A 16 10.55 13.50 -3.36
N ARG A 17 10.00 14.70 -3.09
CA ARG A 17 10.79 15.88 -2.74
C ARG A 17 10.99 16.05 -1.23
N ASN A 18 10.29 15.27 -0.41
CA ASN A 18 10.38 15.31 1.05
C ASN A 18 10.51 13.88 1.65
N ASN A 19 11.54 13.16 1.18
CA ASN A 19 11.80 11.71 1.28
C ASN A 19 11.91 11.06 2.67
N GLY A 20 11.34 11.62 3.74
CA GLY A 20 11.41 11.03 5.08
C GLY A 20 10.43 9.89 5.32
N ASN A 21 9.17 10.04 4.86
CA ASN A 21 8.05 9.41 5.58
C ASN A 21 7.26 8.39 4.76
N ILE A 22 7.58 8.16 3.49
CA ILE A 22 6.84 7.23 2.63
C ILE A 22 6.73 5.83 3.25
N GLY A 23 7.84 5.33 3.81
CA GLY A 23 7.85 4.02 4.47
C GLY A 23 6.96 3.98 5.71
N GLU A 24 6.94 5.07 6.48
CA GLU A 24 6.10 5.19 7.68
C GLU A 24 4.62 5.25 7.31
N ASP A 25 4.24 6.05 6.31
CA ASP A 25 2.86 6.18 5.83
C ASP A 25 2.33 4.83 5.34
N LEU A 26 3.11 4.09 4.54
CA LEU A 26 2.74 2.76 4.06
C LEU A 26 2.56 1.73 5.19
N LEU A 27 3.36 1.83 6.26
CA LEU A 27 3.21 0.97 7.43
C LEU A 27 1.92 1.27 8.21
N GLU A 28 1.58 2.56 8.39
CA GLU A 28 0.33 2.98 9.03
C GLU A 28 -0.89 2.53 8.21
N TYR A 29 -0.83 2.64 6.88
CA TYR A 29 -1.87 2.10 6.01
C TYR A 29 -1.98 0.58 6.16
N ALA A 30 -0.86 -0.15 6.16
CA ALA A 30 -0.88 -1.60 6.32
C ALA A 30 -1.49 -2.03 7.65
N GLU A 31 -1.23 -1.30 8.74
CA GLU A 31 -1.85 -1.50 10.04
C GLU A 31 -3.37 -1.37 9.94
N THR A 32 -3.85 -0.21 9.51
CA THR A 32 -5.28 0.08 9.39
C THR A 32 -6.01 -0.94 8.51
N LEU A 33 -5.40 -1.32 7.39
CA LEU A 33 -6.00 -2.26 6.43
C LEU A 33 -5.99 -3.69 6.93
N SER A 34 -4.90 -4.13 7.54
CA SER A 34 -4.83 -5.48 8.12
C SER A 34 -5.83 -5.64 9.26
N GLU A 35 -6.02 -4.63 10.11
CA GLU A 35 -7.06 -4.62 11.14
C GLU A 35 -8.46 -4.68 10.52
N ALA A 36 -8.75 -3.83 9.53
CA ALA A 36 -10.05 -3.76 8.87
C ALA A 36 -10.41 -5.06 8.12
N LEU A 37 -9.42 -5.76 7.58
CA LEU A 37 -9.58 -7.01 6.85
C LEU A 37 -9.46 -8.26 7.75
N GLY A 38 -9.15 -8.10 9.04
CA GLY A 38 -8.97 -9.20 9.98
C GLY A 38 -7.75 -10.08 9.69
N MET A 39 -6.68 -9.47 9.17
CA MET A 39 -5.40 -10.12 8.85
C MET A 39 -4.42 -10.03 10.03
N ASP A 40 -3.30 -10.76 9.94
CA ASP A 40 -2.25 -10.73 10.96
C ASP A 40 -1.37 -9.48 10.78
N THR A 41 -1.76 -8.39 11.43
CA THR A 41 -1.10 -7.08 11.39
C THR A 41 0.38 -7.14 11.76
N LEU A 42 0.72 -7.86 12.85
CA LEU A 42 2.09 -7.95 13.34
C LEU A 42 2.99 -8.66 12.33
N LYS A 43 2.51 -9.75 11.74
CA LYS A 43 3.24 -10.48 10.72
C LYS A 43 3.47 -9.61 9.48
N ILE A 44 2.43 -8.94 8.99
CA ILE A 44 2.51 -8.10 7.78
C ILE A 44 3.52 -6.96 7.99
N GLN A 45 3.46 -6.27 9.13
CA GLN A 45 4.41 -5.20 9.42
C GLN A 45 5.87 -5.70 9.51
N GLN A 46 6.10 -6.86 10.13
CA GLN A 46 7.44 -7.45 10.19
C GLN A 46 7.99 -7.77 8.80
N GLU A 47 7.16 -8.32 7.91
CA GLU A 47 7.56 -8.60 6.53
C GLU A 47 7.84 -7.31 5.74
N MET A 48 7.03 -6.26 5.93
CA MET A 48 7.25 -4.95 5.31
C MET A 48 8.54 -4.27 5.78
N GLN A 49 8.90 -4.40 7.07
CA GLN A 49 10.10 -3.80 7.66
C GLN A 49 11.39 -4.62 7.44
N SER A 50 11.31 -5.79 6.81
CA SER A 50 12.45 -6.71 6.64
C SER A 50 13.46 -6.31 5.56
N GLY A 51 13.20 -5.24 4.80
CA GLY A 51 14.01 -4.83 3.65
C GLY A 51 13.99 -3.33 3.39
N ASP A 52 14.32 -2.96 2.15
CA ASP A 52 14.30 -1.57 1.68
C ASP A 52 12.90 -1.11 1.25
N LEU A 53 12.80 0.12 0.75
CA LEU A 53 11.54 0.68 0.26
C LEU A 53 10.88 -0.18 -0.83
N ASN A 54 11.65 -0.83 -1.70
CA ASN A 54 11.10 -1.71 -2.73
C ASN A 54 10.46 -2.96 -2.12
N ASN A 55 11.12 -3.55 -1.11
CA ASN A 55 10.54 -4.66 -0.35
C ASN A 55 9.24 -4.24 0.33
N LEU A 56 9.23 -3.07 0.97
CA LEU A 56 8.05 -2.53 1.65
C LEU A 56 6.86 -2.37 0.68
N ILE A 57 7.08 -1.75 -0.48
CA ILE A 57 6.05 -1.56 -1.51
C ILE A 57 5.57 -2.91 -2.09
N THR A 58 6.50 -3.83 -2.37
CA THR A 58 6.17 -5.14 -2.95
C THR A 58 5.36 -6.00 -1.97
N THR A 59 5.75 -6.04 -0.70
CA THR A 59 5.04 -6.75 0.36
C THR A 59 3.65 -6.14 0.59
N PHE A 60 3.54 -4.81 0.65
CA PHE A 60 2.24 -4.14 0.73
C PHE A 60 1.31 -4.55 -0.43
N ASN A 61 1.80 -4.48 -1.67
CA ASN A 61 1.02 -4.86 -2.85
C ASN A 61 0.64 -6.35 -2.85
N SER A 62 1.49 -7.23 -2.33
CA SER A 62 1.19 -8.66 -2.20
C SER A 62 -0.02 -8.91 -1.29
N TYR A 63 -0.14 -8.15 -0.19
CA TYR A 63 -1.25 -8.29 0.76
C TYR A 63 -2.52 -7.55 0.36
N PHE A 64 -2.36 -6.33 -0.16
CA PHE A 64 -3.48 -5.40 -0.35
C PHE A 64 -3.81 -5.10 -1.80
N GLY A 65 -3.00 -5.54 -2.77
CA GLY A 65 -3.16 -5.24 -4.20
C GLY A 65 -4.47 -5.74 -4.81
N ASP A 66 -5.11 -6.74 -4.21
CA ASP A 66 -6.43 -7.22 -4.60
C ASP A 66 -7.57 -6.28 -4.15
N TYR A 67 -7.33 -5.48 -3.11
CA TYR A 67 -8.30 -4.58 -2.50
C TYR A 67 -8.07 -3.12 -2.88
N ILE A 68 -6.80 -2.76 -3.09
CA ILE A 68 -6.30 -1.39 -3.22
C ILE A 68 -5.28 -1.33 -4.35
N GLU A 69 -5.22 -0.20 -5.01
CA GLU A 69 -4.20 0.12 -6.00
C GLU A 69 -3.34 1.28 -5.49
N LEU A 70 -2.02 1.07 -5.36
CA LEU A 70 -1.07 2.14 -5.10
C LEU A 70 -0.82 2.92 -6.40
N LEU A 71 -1.16 4.20 -6.42
CA LEU A 71 -0.92 5.08 -7.56
C LEU A 71 0.24 6.01 -7.23
N ASP A 72 1.27 5.99 -8.07
CA ASP A 72 2.37 6.95 -8.03
C ASP A 72 1.95 8.22 -8.78
N SER A 73 1.94 9.36 -8.08
CA SER A 73 1.51 10.65 -8.65
C SER A 73 2.39 11.14 -9.79
N ASP A 74 3.64 10.66 -9.89
CA ASP A 74 4.52 10.93 -11.04
C ASP A 74 4.21 10.04 -12.26
N HIS A 75 3.37 9.01 -12.11
CA HIS A 75 2.72 8.28 -13.20
C HIS A 75 1.39 8.94 -13.60
N ALA A 76 1.39 10.26 -13.74
CA ALA A 76 0.36 10.97 -14.49
C ALA A 76 0.53 10.68 -15.99
N ILE A 77 -0.13 9.61 -16.45
CA ILE A 77 -0.53 9.37 -17.85
C ILE A 77 0.62 9.35 -18.88
N GLY A 78 1.02 8.15 -19.27
CA GLY A 78 1.70 7.89 -20.53
C GLY A 78 0.95 6.82 -21.34
N LEU A 79 -0.09 7.25 -22.06
CA LEU A 79 -0.78 6.60 -23.20
C LEU A 79 -1.14 5.10 -23.09
#